data_AF-A0A484YYM7-F1
#
_entry.id   AF-A0A484YYM7-F1
#
_cell.length_a   1.000
_cell.length_b   1.000
_cell.length_c   1.000
_cell.angle_alpha   90.00
_cell.angle_beta   90.00
_cell.angle_gamma   90.00
#
_symmetry.space_group_name_H-M   'P 1'
#
loop_
_entity.id
_entity.type
_entity.pdbx_description
1 polymer ?
#
loop_
_entity_poly.entity_id
_entity_poly.type
_entity_poly.pdbx_seq_one_letter_code
_entity_poly.pdbx_strand_id
1 'polypeptide(L)' 'MKYTGDLVRVTQIINGGQNGIDDRRSRYIAASKVLL' A
#
# COMPACT_ATOMS: atom_id res chain seq x y z
N MET A 1 2.67 -14.10 -2.80
CA MET A 1 3.23 -12.75 -3.08
C MET A 1 4.33 -12.46 -2.06
N LYS A 2 5.43 -11.81 -2.46
CA LYS A 2 6.64 -11.63 -1.61
C LYS A 2 6.55 -10.47 -0.60
N TYR A 3 5.69 -9.48 -0.86
CA TYR A 3 5.60 -8.23 -0.06
C TYR A 3 4.16 -7.92 0.36
N THR A 4 3.37 -8.96 0.66
CA THR A 4 1.98 -8.78 1.10
C THR A 4 1.92 -7.92 2.36
N GLY A 5 1.13 -6.84 2.33
CA GLY A 5 0.96 -5.91 3.45
C GLY A 5 2.07 -4.86 3.61
N ASP A 6 3.23 -5.02 2.96
CA ASP A 6 4.28 -4.00 2.98
C ASP A 6 3.98 -2.89 1.95
N LEU A 7 3.24 -1.90 2.42
CA LEU A 7 2.75 -0.82 1.59
C LEU A 7 3.88 0.06 1.04
N VAL A 8 4.94 0.27 1.82
CA VAL A 8 6.07 1.10 1.41
C VAL A 8 6.82 0.40 0.28
N ARG A 9 7.09 -0.90 0.42
CA ARG A 9 7.78 -1.68 -0.59
C ARG A 9 6.96 -1.80 -1.88
N VAL A 10 5.67 -2.08 -1.78
CA VAL A 10 4.78 -2.14 -2.94
C VAL A 10 4.67 -0.77 -3.63
N THR A 11 4.58 0.32 -2.87
CA THR A 11 4.55 1.68 -3.44
C THR A 11 5.84 1.98 -4.20
N GLN A 12 7.00 1.65 -3.64
CA GLN A 12 8.30 1.83 -4.30
C GLN A 12 8.41 1.01 -5.59
N ILE A 13 7.90 -0.22 -5.61
CA ILE A 13 7.90 -1.09 -6.81
C ILE A 13 7.06 -0.47 -7.93
N ILE A 14 5.89 0.08 -7.60
CA ILE A 14 4.96 0.65 -8.58
C ILE A 14 5.42 2.03 -9.06
N ASN A 15 5.90 2.87 -8.14
CA ASN A 15 6.08 4.30 -8.36
C ASN A 15 7.55 4.72 -8.47
N GLY A 16 8.50 3.82 -8.23
CA GLY A 16 9.93 4.19 -8.16
C GLY A 16 10.26 5.15 -7.01
N GLY A 17 9.32 5.37 -6.08
CA GLY A 17 9.40 6.32 -4.97
C GLY A 17 8.22 6.15 -4.02
N GLN A 18 8.09 7.05 -3.04
CA GLN A 18 7.01 7.02 -2.04
C GLN A 18 5.96 8.13 -2.24
N ASN A 19 5.92 8.74 -3.43
CA ASN A 19 4.94 9.79 -3.72
C ASN A 19 3.50 9.27 -3.48
N GLY A 20 2.76 9.97 -2.62
CA GLY A 20 1.39 9.63 -2.25
C GLY A 20 1.24 8.47 -1.25
N ILE A 21 2.27 8.10 -0.49
CA ILE A 21 2.21 6.95 0.44
C ILE A 21 1.10 7.06 1.50
N ASP A 22 0.77 8.26 1.97
CA ASP A 22 -0.27 8.43 2.99
C ASP A 22 -1.69 8.19 2.44
N ASP A 23 -1.99 8.68 1.23
CA ASP A 23 -3.27 8.37 0.55
C ASP A 23 -3.39 6.86 0.28
N ARG A 24 -2.29 6.24 -0.19
CA ARG A 24 -2.24 4.78 -0.40
C ARG A 24 -2.48 4.02 0.91
N ARG A 25 -1.96 4.51 2.04
CA ARG A 25 -2.16 3.89 3.36
C ARG A 25 -3.61 3.97 3.80
N SER A 26 -4.24 5.14 3.64
CA SER A 26 -5.66 5.32 3.95
C SER A 26 -6.54 4.35 3.16
N ARG A 27 -6.32 4.24 1.85
CA ARG A 27 -7.07 3.34 0.96
C ARG A 27 -6.85 1.86 1.28
N TYR A 28 -5.61 1.47 1.57
CA TYR A 28 -5.29 0.09 1.93
C TYR A 28 -5.99 -0.34 3.22
N ILE A 29 -5.99 0.52 4.25
CA ILE A 29 -6.68 0.25 5.52
C ILE A 29 -8.19 0.14 5.29
N ALA A 30 -8.77 1.05 4.51
CA ALA A 30 -10.20 1.02 4.19
C ALA A 30 -10.59 -0.29 3.47
N ALA A 31 -9.82 -0.70 2.46
CA ALA A 31 -10.06 -1.95 1.74
C ALA A 31 -9.86 -3.18 2.64
N SER A 32 -8.81 -3.19 3.48
CA SER A 32 -8.53 -4.32 4.38
C SER A 32 -9.68 -4.58 5.36
N LYS A 33 -10.34 -3.52 5.84
CA LYS A 33 -11.51 -3.65 6.74
C LYS A 33 -12.74 -4.27 6.08
N VAL A 34 -12.84 -4.24 4.76
CA VAL A 34 -13.98 -4.82 4.01
C VAL A 34 -13.73 -6.31 3.69
N LEU A 35 -12.47 -6.69 3.56
CA LEU A 35 -12.06 -8.05 3.18
C LEU A 35 -11.78 -8.96 4.37
N LEU A 36 -11.83 -8.41 5.59
CA LEU A 36 -11.75 -9.12 6.87
C LEU A 36 -13.15 -9.33 7.44
#